data_AF-A0A939ETC5-F1
#
_entry.id   AF-A0A939ETC5-F1
#
_cell.length_a   1.000
_cell.length_b   1.000
_cell.length_c   1.000
_cell.angle_alpha   90.00
_cell.angle_beta   90.00
_cell.angle_gamma   90.00
#
_symmetry.space_group_name_H-M   'P 1'
#
loop_
_entity.id
_entity.type
_entity.pdbx_description
1 polymer ?
#
loop_
_entity_poly.entity_id
_entity_poly.type
_entity_poly.pdbx_seq_one_letter_code
_entity_poly.pdbx_strand_id
1 'polypeptide(L)' 'MEVEEEFLHNAASMARFAEEEIKQFITWTGKRSPYNRSAEEIKARLQTIVADIKLLKKEYMDISKKDSSSFWHPSATQ' A
#
# COMPACT_ATOMS: atom_id res chain seq x y z
N MET A 1 -17.27 -0.31 0.65
CA MET A 1 -15.83 -0.11 0.95
C MET A 1 -15.81 1.09 1.88
N GLU A 2 -15.23 0.95 3.07
CA GLU A 2 -15.09 2.08 4.00
C GLU A 2 -14.13 3.11 3.39
N VAL A 3 -14.30 4.40 3.75
CA VAL A 3 -13.53 5.52 3.17
C VAL A 3 -12.02 5.32 3.39
N GLU A 4 -11.65 4.77 4.53
CA GLU A 4 -10.28 4.45 4.91
C GLU A 4 -9.69 3.31 4.06
N GLU A 5 -10.50 2.31 3.71
CA GLU A 5 -10.06 1.21 2.86
C GLU A 5 -9.81 1.69 1.42
N GLU A 6 -10.68 2.57 0.92
CA GLU A 6 -10.52 3.23 -0.38
C GLU A 6 -9.30 4.16 -0.39
N PHE A 7 -9.09 4.93 0.68
CA PHE A 7 -7.90 5.77 0.82
C PHE A 7 -6.60 4.94 0.74
N LEU A 8 -6.51 3.85 1.50
CA LEU A 8 -5.33 2.97 1.48
C LEU A 8 -5.16 2.28 0.11
N HIS A 9 -6.25 1.93 -0.56
CA HIS A 9 -6.19 1.42 -1.93
C HIS A 9 -5.60 2.46 -2.89
N ASN A 10 -6.10 3.70 -2.84
CA ASN A 10 -5.65 4.79 -3.69
C ASN A 10 -4.17 5.14 -3.45
N ALA A 11 -3.75 5.21 -2.18
CA ALA A 11 -2.35 5.42 -1.82
C ALA A 11 -1.42 4.34 -2.41
N ALA A 12 -1.81 3.06 -2.30
CA ALA A 12 -1.04 1.96 -2.88
C ALA A 12 -0.97 2.05 -4.42
N SER A 13 -2.08 2.44 -5.07
CA SER A 13 -2.14 2.62 -6.52
C SER A 13 -1.23 3.76 -6.99
N MET A 14 -1.23 4.90 -6.31
CA MET A 14 -0.34 6.03 -6.62
C MET A 14 1.14 5.63 -6.52
N ALA A 15 1.53 4.91 -5.46
CA ALA A 15 2.91 4.46 -5.29
C ALA A 15 3.34 3.47 -6.40
N ARG A 16 2.44 2.59 -6.86
CA ARG A 16 2.72 1.70 -7.99
C ARG A 16 2.85 2.45 -9.32
N PHE A 17 2.01 3.45 -9.57
CA PHE A 17 2.14 4.26 -10.78
C PHE A 17 3.47 5.01 -10.80
N ALA A 18 3.86 5.60 -9.67
CA ALA A 18 5.18 6.21 -9.53
C ALA A 18 6.32 5.20 -9.79
N GLU A 19 6.20 3.96 -9.32
CA GLU A 19 7.20 2.91 -9.55
C GLU A 19 7.37 2.61 -11.06
N GLU A 20 6.26 2.47 -11.78
CA GLU A 20 6.27 2.20 -13.23
C GLU A 20 6.82 3.38 -14.03
N GLU A 21 6.56 4.63 -13.64
CA GLU A 21 7.18 5.81 -14.27
C GLU A 21 8.70 5.82 -14.09
N ILE A 22 9.20 5.48 -12.89
CA ILE A 22 10.65 5.40 -12.63
C ILE A 22 11.29 4.25 -13.40
N LYS A 23 10.60 3.11 -13.53
CA LYS A 23 11.06 1.98 -14.35
C LYS A 23 11.13 2.33 -15.84
N GLN A 24 10.17 3.09 -16.36
CA GLN A 24 10.23 3.63 -17.72
C GLN A 24 11.41 4.59 -17.89
N PHE A 25 11.62 5.50 -16.94
CA PHE A 25 12.78 6.40 -16.94
C PHE A 25 14.12 5.65 -16.99
N ILE A 26 14.30 4.59 -16.18
CA ILE A 26 15.47 3.71 -16.21
C ILE A 26 15.64 3.08 -17.60
N THR A 27 14.53 2.63 -18.20
CA THR A 27 14.53 2.00 -19.52
C THR A 27 14.95 2.99 -20.61
N TRP A 28 14.44 4.23 -20.58
CA TRP A 28 14.76 5.26 -21.57
C TRP A 28 16.18 5.80 -21.46
N THR A 29 16.68 5.98 -20.25
CA THR A 29 18.02 6.56 -20.02
C THR A 29 19.14 5.52 -20.12
N GLY A 30 18.80 4.23 -20.03
CA GLY A 30 19.72 3.12 -20.20
C GLY A 30 20.55 2.82 -18.95
N LYS A 31 20.92 1.53 -18.79
CA LYS A 31 21.47 1.00 -17.54
C LYS A 31 22.82 1.60 -17.08
N ARG A 32 23.56 2.24 -17.99
CA ARG A 32 24.88 2.84 -17.73
C ARG A 32 24.83 4.34 -17.44
N SER A 33 23.64 4.92 -17.38
CA SER A 33 23.46 6.34 -17.08
C SER A 33 23.84 6.66 -15.62
N PRO A 34 24.47 7.81 -15.34
CA PRO A 34 24.86 8.20 -13.98
C PRO A 34 23.66 8.32 -13.02
N TYR A 35 22.46 8.55 -13.54
CA TYR A 35 21.23 8.67 -12.76
C TYR A 35 20.62 7.32 -12.37
N ASN A 36 21.10 6.22 -12.95
CA ASN A 36 20.42 4.94 -12.88
C ASN A 36 20.47 4.34 -11.47
N ARG A 37 21.56 4.56 -10.73
CA ARG A 37 21.66 4.16 -9.32
C ARG A 37 20.57 4.82 -8.48
N SER A 38 20.44 6.15 -8.58
CA SER A 38 19.43 6.90 -7.83
C SER A 38 18.02 6.51 -8.24
N ALA A 39 17.78 6.24 -9.52
CA ALA A 39 16.48 5.79 -10.00
C ALA A 39 16.10 4.40 -9.45
N GLU A 40 17.03 3.44 -9.41
CA GLU A 40 16.79 2.13 -8.78
C GLU A 40 16.56 2.25 -7.26
N GLU A 41 17.28 3.15 -6.58
CA GLU A 41 17.04 3.44 -5.16
C GLU A 41 15.62 4.02 -4.91
N ILE A 42 15.14 4.93 -5.77
CA ILE A 42 13.77 5.45 -5.71
C ILE A 42 12.76 4.33 -5.94
N LYS A 43 12.97 3.50 -6.96
CA LYS A 43 12.11 2.35 -7.28
C LYS A 43 11.99 1.39 -6.09
N ALA A 44 13.10 1.05 -5.46
CA ALA A 44 13.13 0.17 -4.29
C ALA A 44 12.33 0.76 -3.11
N ARG A 45 12.46 2.08 -2.85
CA ARG A 45 11.69 2.76 -1.80
C ARG A 45 10.19 2.74 -2.09
N LEU A 46 9.79 2.93 -3.35
CA LEU A 46 8.38 2.85 -3.75
C LEU A 46 7.80 1.45 -3.51
N GLN A 47 8.58 0.39 -3.80
CA GLN A 47 8.19 -0.99 -3.48
C GLN A 47 7.99 -1.21 -1.99
N THR A 48 8.88 -0.68 -1.14
CA THR A 48 8.72 -0.70 0.32
C THR A 48 7.45 0.02 0.76
N ILE A 49 7.20 1.23 0.25
CA ILE A 49 5.99 2.00 0.56
C ILE A 49 4.72 1.21 0.19
N VAL A 50 4.69 0.56 -0.97
CA VAL A 50 3.56 -0.28 -1.38
C VAL A 50 3.35 -1.46 -0.41
N ALA A 51 4.44 -2.07 0.07
CA ALA A 51 4.36 -3.15 1.05
C ALA A 51 3.84 -2.65 2.41
N ASP A 52 4.32 -1.51 2.88
CA ASP A 52 3.89 -0.90 4.14
C ASP A 52 2.41 -0.50 4.11
N ILE A 53 1.92 0.07 3.00
CA ILE A 53 0.49 0.40 2.83
C ILE A 53 -0.36 -0.88 2.86
N LYS A 54 0.10 -1.98 2.26
CA LYS A 54 -0.61 -3.27 2.32
C LYS A 54 -0.67 -3.82 3.73
N LEU A 55 0.42 -3.69 4.49
CA LEU A 55 0.45 -4.11 5.89
C LEU A 55 -0.52 -3.26 6.73
N LEU A 56 -0.47 -1.94 6.56
CA LEU A 56 -1.40 -1.02 7.23
C LEU A 56 -2.87 -1.33 6.90
N LYS A 57 -3.18 -1.64 5.64
CA LYS A 57 -4.53 -2.09 5.24
C LYS A 57 -4.93 -3.38 5.96
N LYS A 58 -4.00 -4.33 6.11
CA LYS A 58 -4.28 -5.57 6.85
C LYS A 58 -4.55 -5.28 8.33
N GLU A 59 -3.72 -4.48 8.97
CA GLU A 59 -3.89 -4.08 10.37
C GLU A 59 -5.23 -3.37 10.61
N TYR A 60 -5.60 -2.44 9.73
CA TYR A 60 -6.90 -1.76 9.77
C TYR A 60 -8.07 -2.76 9.69
N MET A 61 -8.02 -3.72 8.77
CA MET A 61 -9.07 -4.73 8.59
C MET A 61 -9.15 -5.73 9.75
N ASP A 62 -8.02 -6.04 10.40
CA ASP A 62 -7.98 -6.94 11.55
C ASP A 62 -8.56 -6.26 12.81
N ILE A 63 -8.36 -4.95 12.98
CA ILE A 63 -8.98 -4.17 14.06
C ILE A 63 -10.48 -4.00 13.83
N SER A 64 -10.89 -3.58 12.63
CA SER A 64 -12.32 -3.33 12.33
C SER A 64 -13.19 -4.59 12.50
N LYS A 65 -12.65 -5.77 12.18
CA LYS A 65 -13.32 -7.06 12.41
C LYS A 65 -13.44 -7.42 13.90
N LYS A 66 -12.43 -7.11 14.72
CA LYS A 66 -12.48 -7.35 16.16
C LYS A 66 -13.56 -6.50 16.82
N ASP A 67 -13.61 -5.21 16.47
CA ASP A 67 -14.64 -4.29 16.98
C ASP A 67 -16.06 -4.72 16.58
N SER A 68 -16.21 -5.27 15.37
CA SER A 68 -17.50 -5.81 14.90
C SER A 68 -17.94 -7.08 15.65
N SER A 69 -17.00 -7.87 16.17
CA SER A 69 -17.28 -9.12 16.88
C SER A 69 -17.65 -8.93 18.36
N SER A 70 -17.25 -7.82 18.98
CA SER A 70 -17.59 -7.48 20.37
C SER A 70 -19.04 -6.99 20.58
N PHE A 71 -19.79 -6.72 19.52
CA PHE A 71 -21.17 -6.22 19.60
C PHE A 71 -22.25 -7.31 19.65
N TRP A 72 -21.92 -8.59 19.52
CA TRP A 72 -22.88 -9.70 19.66
C TRP A 72 -22.88 -10.27 21.07
N HIS A 73 -23.62 -9.64 21.98
CA HIS A 73 -24.20 -10.33 23.12
C HIS A 73 -25.61 -10.79 22.73
N PRO A 74 -25.86 -12.09 22.47
CA PRO A 74 -27.24 -12.56 22.46
C PRO A 74 -27.73 -12.51 23.90
N SER A 75 -28.52 -11.49 24.22
CA SER A 75 -29.27 -11.43 25.47
C SER A 75 -30.15 -12.69 25.53
N ALA A 76 -29.71 -13.69 26.28
CA ALA A 76 -30.53 -14.83 26.62
C ALA A 76 -31.60 -14.35 27.59
N THR A 77 -32.79 -14.05 27.05
CA THR A 77 -33.98 -13.80 27.85
C THR A 77 -34.43 -15.14 28.45
N GLN A 78 -34.29 -15.26 29.78
CA GLN A 78 -35.00 -16.25 30.60
C GLN A 78 -36.47 -15.87 30.73
#